data_AF-A0A4D7QJM1-F1
#
_entry.id   AF-A0A4D7QJM1-F1
#
_cell.length_a   1.000
_cell.length_b   1.000
_cell.length_c   1.000
_cell.angle_alpha   90.00
_cell.angle_beta   90.00
_cell.angle_gamma   90.00
#
_symmetry.space_group_name_H-M   'P 1'
#
loop_
_entity.id
_entity.type
_entity.pdbx_description
1 polymer ?
#
loop_
_entity_poly.entity_id
_entity_poly.type
_entity_poly.pdbx_seq_one_letter_code
_entity_poly.pdbx_strand_id
1 'polypeptide(L)' 'MADAQSLLPIPDRFRMPAEVGADEMVALLGRLMPQSDSEAFSALRKSFPWAPLCERVAAISRWRKP' A
#
# COMPACT_ATOMS: atom_id res chain seq x y z
N MET A 1 33.95 31.70 3.39
CA MET A 1 34.14 30.53 2.52
C MET A 1 32.91 29.66 2.69
N ALA A 2 32.11 29.50 1.64
CA ALA A 2 30.84 28.79 1.67
C ALA A 2 31.02 27.44 0.98
N ASP A 3 30.89 26.35 1.72
CA ASP A 3 30.84 25.01 1.16
C ASP A 3 29.41 24.72 0.71
N ALA A 4 29.25 24.66 -0.61
CA ALA A 4 28.04 24.27 -1.30
C ALA A 4 27.79 22.77 -1.03
N GLN A 5 26.89 22.47 -0.10
CA GLN A 5 26.29 21.14 0.01
C GLN A 5 25.56 20.85 -1.31
N SER A 6 26.18 20.01 -2.12
CA SER A 6 25.66 19.51 -3.39
C SER A 6 24.40 18.68 -3.11
N LEU A 7 23.25 19.35 -3.10
CA LEU A 7 21.93 18.74 -3.09
C LEU A 7 21.69 18.13 -4.48
N LEU A 8 22.27 16.96 -4.72
CA LEU A 8 21.84 16.12 -5.82
C LEU A 8 20.35 15.83 -5.61
N PRO A 9 19.45 16.15 -6.57
CA PRO A 9 18.05 15.77 -6.45
C PRO A 9 18.00 14.25 -6.42
N ILE A 10 17.52 13.71 -5.29
CA ILE A 10 17.26 12.28 -5.15
C ILE A 10 16.30 11.92 -6.29
N PRO A 11 16.64 10.97 -7.17
CA PRO A 11 15.78 10.63 -8.29
C PRO A 11 14.43 10.16 -7.75
N ASP A 12 13.37 10.83 -8.22
CA ASP A 12 11.94 10.62 -7.95
C ASP A 12 11.43 9.25 -8.47
N ARG A 13 12.26 8.21 -8.40
CA ARG A 13 11.93 6.83 -8.82
C ARG A 13 11.34 6.02 -7.65
N PHE A 14 11.40 6.57 -6.44
CA PHE A 14 10.77 6.07 -5.23
C PHE A 14 9.63 6.97 -4.75
N ARG A 15 9.10 7.84 -5.62
CA ARG A 15 7.78 8.40 -5.38
C ARG A 15 6.78 7.26 -5.55
N MET A 16 6.71 6.41 -4.53
CA MET A 16 5.58 5.55 -4.30
C MET A 16 4.35 6.45 -4.41
N PRO A 17 3.31 6.09 -5.17
CA PRO A 17 2.08 6.86 -5.15
C PRO A 17 1.61 6.87 -3.70
N ALA A 18 1.87 7.97 -3.00
CA ALA A 18 1.64 8.14 -1.56
C ALA A 18 0.15 8.13 -1.20
N GLU A 19 -0.70 7.70 -2.13
CA GLU A 19 -2.15 7.88 -2.09
C GLU A 19 -2.94 6.59 -2.36
N VAL A 20 -2.29 5.49 -2.77
CA VAL A 20 -2.93 4.17 -2.69
C VAL A 20 -2.71 3.63 -1.28
N GLY A 21 -3.34 4.30 -0.32
CA GLY A 21 -3.29 3.92 1.08
C GLY A 21 -3.98 2.58 1.33
N ALA A 22 -3.80 2.03 2.53
CA ALA A 22 -4.56 0.88 3.01
C ALA A 22 -6.09 1.08 2.86
N ASP A 23 -6.58 2.31 2.76
CA ASP A 23 -7.97 2.66 2.47
C ASP A 23 -8.45 2.18 1.09
N GLU A 24 -7.63 2.26 0.04
CA GLU A 24 -7.99 1.72 -1.28
C GLU A 24 -8.07 0.18 -1.26
N MET A 25 -7.18 -0.44 -0.49
CA MET A 25 -7.20 -1.89 -0.27
C MET A 25 -8.46 -2.31 0.49
N VAL A 26 -8.83 -1.59 1.54
CA VAL A 26 -10.08 -1.83 2.29
C VAL A 26 -11.30 -1.64 1.38
N ALA A 27 -11.31 -0.61 0.53
CA ALA A 27 -12.39 -0.36 -0.43
C ALA A 27 -12.48 -1.47 -1.49
N LEU A 28 -11.36 -2.05 -1.94
CA LEU A 28 -11.37 -3.22 -2.81
C LEU A 28 -11.96 -4.43 -2.08
N LEU A 29 -11.55 -4.70 -0.84
CA LEU A 29 -12.08 -5.81 -0.05
C LEU A 29 -13.59 -5.66 0.22
N GLY A 30 -14.05 -4.44 0.49
CA GLY A 30 -15.49 -4.14 0.64
C GLY A 30 -16.29 -4.43 -0.63
N ARG A 31 -15.72 -4.18 -1.81
CA ARG A 31 -16.35 -4.48 -3.11
C ARG A 31 -16.34 -5.97 -3.45
N LEU A 32 -15.22 -6.65 -3.20
CA LEU A 32 -15.06 -8.07 -3.53
C LEU A 32 -15.74 -9.01 -2.53
N MET A 33 -15.94 -8.55 -1.28
CA MET A 33 -16.51 -9.33 -0.18
C MET A 33 -15.91 -10.75 -0.06
N PRO A 34 -14.58 -10.88 0.05
CA PRO A 34 -13.94 -12.19 0.18
C PRO A 34 -14.43 -12.92 1.43
N GLN A 35 -14.51 -14.25 1.37
CA GLN A 35 -15.06 -15.07 2.44
C GLN A 35 -14.01 -15.47 3.49
N SER A 36 -12.73 -15.24 3.22
CA SER A 36 -11.61 -15.60 4.10
C SER A 36 -10.43 -14.64 3.98
N ASP A 37 -9.54 -14.66 4.99
CA ASP A 37 -8.32 -13.83 4.96
C ASP A 37 -7.36 -14.25 3.85
N SER A 38 -7.27 -15.55 3.56
CA SER A 38 -6.46 -16.07 2.46
C SER A 38 -6.93 -15.54 1.10
N GLU A 39 -8.24 -15.43 0.93
CA GLU A 39 -8.86 -14.86 -0.28
C GLU A 39 -8.65 -13.35 -0.35
N ALA A 40 -8.89 -12.63 0.76
CA ALA A 40 -8.62 -11.20 0.86
C ALA A 40 -7.15 -10.88 0.55
N PHE A 41 -6.23 -11.64 1.13
CA PHE A 41 -4.80 -11.50 0.90
C PHE A 41 -4.41 -11.81 -0.55
N SER A 42 -5.00 -12.86 -1.13
CA SER A 42 -4.77 -13.19 -2.54
C SER A 42 -5.27 -12.11 -3.49
N ALA A 43 -6.43 -11.51 -3.20
CA ALA A 43 -6.98 -10.39 -3.96
C ALA A 43 -6.09 -9.14 -3.86
N LEU A 44 -5.64 -8.80 -2.64
CA LEU A 44 -4.71 -7.69 -2.42
C LEU A 44 -3.35 -7.93 -3.07
N ARG A 45 -2.80 -9.14 -3.01
CA ARG A 45 -1.52 -9.47 -3.65
C ARG A 45 -1.59 -9.34 -5.18
N LYS A 46 -2.72 -9.70 -5.78
CA LYS A 46 -2.93 -9.57 -7.24
C LYS A 46 -3.12 -8.12 -7.67
N SER A 47 -3.86 -7.33 -6.89
CA SER A 47 -4.23 -5.96 -7.25
C SER A 47 -3.17 -4.93 -6.84
N PHE A 48 -2.45 -5.21 -5.75
CA PHE A 48 -1.40 -4.37 -5.18
C PHE A 48 -0.11 -5.17 -4.97
N PRO A 49 0.53 -5.69 -6.03
CA PRO A 49 1.73 -6.54 -5.91
C PRO A 49 2.95 -5.78 -5.35
N TRP A 50 2.98 -4.48 -5.57
CA TRP A 50 4.01 -3.57 -5.11
C TRP A 50 3.82 -3.13 -3.65
N ALA A 51 2.63 -3.34 -3.07
CA ALA A 51 2.37 -2.98 -1.68
C ALA A 51 3.10 -3.91 -0.72
N PRO A 52 3.73 -3.38 0.34
CA PRO A 52 4.42 -4.20 1.33
C PRO A 52 3.44 -5.15 2.05
N LEU A 53 3.97 -6.25 2.57
CA LEU A 53 3.19 -7.28 3.24
C LEU A 53 2.39 -6.69 4.44
N CYS A 54 3.05 -5.84 5.24
CA CYS A 54 2.45 -5.24 6.43
C CYS A 54 1.22 -4.38 6.11
N GLU A 55 1.24 -3.63 5.00
CA GLU A 55 0.09 -2.80 4.60
C GLU A 55 -1.09 -3.65 4.16
N ARG A 56 -0.85 -4.73 3.40
CA ARG A 56 -1.91 -5.66 3.00
C ARG A 56 -2.55 -6.35 4.21
N VAL A 57 -1.76 -6.75 5.19
CA VAL A 57 -2.26 -7.33 6.46
C VAL A 57 -3.04 -6.28 7.27
N ALA A 58 -2.55 -5.04 7.32
CA ALA A 58 -3.24 -3.94 7.99
C ALA A 58 -4.59 -3.63 7.33
N ALA A 59 -4.67 -3.64 5.99
CA ALA A 59 -5.91 -3.47 5.25
C ALA A 59 -6.94 -4.56 5.56
N ILE A 60 -6.53 -5.83 5.58
CA ILE A 60 -7.42 -6.95 5.96
C ILE A 60 -7.91 -6.80 7.40
N SER A 61 -7.02 -6.43 8.31
CA SER A 61 -7.34 -6.22 9.73
C SER A 61 -8.34 -5.08 9.94
N ARG A 62 -8.21 -3.99 9.17
CA ARG A 62 -9.14 -2.85 9.17
C ARG A 62 -10.48 -3.23 8.56
N TRP A 63 -10.48 -3.91 7.42
CA TRP A 63 -11.73 -4.34 6.76
C TRP A 63 -12.60 -5.23 7.66
N ARG A 64 -12.00 -6.08 8.50
CA ARG A 64 -12.73 -6.90 9.49
C ARG A 64 -13.26 -6.13 10.71
N LYS A 65 -12.71 -4.95 11.00
CA LYS A 65 -13.11 -4.11 12.12
C LYS A 65 -14.00 -2.98 11.60
N PRO A 66 -15.33 -3.10 11.68
CA PRO A 66 -16.22 -2.02 11.29
C PRO A 66 -16.01 -0.77 12.13
#